data_AF-A0A8I2G6C6-F1
#
_entry.id   AF-A0A8I2G6C6-F1
#
_cell.length_a   1.000
_cell.length_b   1.000
_cell.length_c   1.000
_cell.angle_alpha   90.00
_cell.angle_beta   90.00
_cell.angle_gamma   90.00
#
_symmetry.space_group_name_H-M   'P 1'
#
loop_
_entity.id
_entity.type
_entity.pdbx_description
1 polymer ?
#
loop_
_entity_poly.entity_id
_entity_poly.type
_entity_poly.pdbx_seq_one_letter_code
_entity_poly.pdbx_strand_id
1 'polypeptide(L)' 'YCLGILDFVFKDDREQKLVQYFRMFLDKIPYIIIEMPRFNKTEIELESHLDKWLYFFKHLEDFEEIPGIL' A
#
# COMPACT_ATOMS: atom_id res chain seq x y z
N TYR A 1 -11.53 8.62 5.06
CA TYR A 1 -10.83 7.34 4.89
C TYR A 1 -9.42 7.54 5.37
N CYS A 2 -8.93 6.70 6.27
CA CYS A 2 -7.53 6.73 6.68
C CYS A 2 -6.78 5.64 5.89
N LEU A 3 -5.65 5.99 5.28
CA LEU A 3 -4.79 5.05 4.58
C LEU A 3 -3.53 4.83 5.43
N GLY A 4 -3.31 3.59 5.83
CA GLY A 4 -2.09 3.16 6.52
C GLY A 4 -1.23 2.32 5.58
N ILE A 5 -0.02 2.79 5.29
CA ILE A 5 0.99 2.03 4.55
C ILE A 5 1.95 1.44 5.59
N LEU A 6 2.10 0.12 5.60
CA LEU A 6 2.91 -0.59 6.58
C LEU A 6 4.01 -1.38 5.86
N ASP A 7 5.23 -1.25 6.36
CA ASP A 7 6.41 -1.99 5.87
C ASP A 7 6.60 -3.36 6.56
N PHE A 8 5.52 -3.89 7.13
CA PHE A 8 5.51 -5.21 7.74
C PHE A 8 4.15 -5.87 7.49
N VAL A 9 4.15 -7.21 7.57
CA VAL A 9 2.94 -8.01 7.48
C VAL A 9 2.45 -8.36 8.88
N PHE A 10 1.13 -8.34 9.08
CA PHE A 10 0.56 -8.87 10.31
C PHE A 10 0.73 -10.39 10.33
N LYS A 11 1.17 -10.94 11.47
CA LYS A 11 1.30 -12.39 11.70
C LYS A 11 -0.05 -13.12 11.77
N ASP A 12 -1.17 -12.41 11.72
CA ASP A 12 -2.49 -13.00 11.81
C ASP A 12 -2.86 -13.60 10.43
N ASP A 13 -2.80 -14.93 10.34
CA ASP A 13 -3.00 -15.78 9.15
C ASP A 13 -4.33 -15.59 8.40
N ARG A 14 -5.22 -14.71 8.88
CA ARG A 14 -6.62 -14.75 8.47
C ARG A 14 -6.87 -14.35 7.02
N GLU A 15 -6.07 -13.51 6.38
CA GLU A 15 -6.09 -13.35 4.90
C GLU A 15 -4.75 -12.84 4.35
N GLN A 16 -4.21 -13.51 3.33
CA GLN A 16 -3.00 -13.09 2.61
C GLN A 16 -3.31 -12.01 1.55
N LYS A 17 -3.75 -10.82 1.95
CA LYS A 17 -4.13 -9.73 1.02
C LYS A 17 -3.18 -8.54 1.11
N LEU A 18 -2.78 -8.00 -0.05
CA LEU A 18 -2.02 -6.75 -0.16
C LEU A 18 -2.80 -5.53 0.37
N VAL A 19 -4.10 -5.49 0.09
CA VAL A 19 -5.00 -4.42 0.55
C VAL A 19 -6.02 -5.03 1.49
N GLN A 20 -6.03 -4.56 2.73
CA GLN A 20 -6.97 -4.99 3.73
C GLN A 20 -7.90 -3.83 4.11
N TYR A 21 -9.20 -4.07 3.92
CA TYR A 21 -10.24 -3.13 4.35
C TYR A 21 -10.61 -3.42 5.79
N PHE A 22 -10.30 -2.48 6.68
CA PHE A 22 -10.66 -2.61 8.09
C PHE A 22 -11.90 -1.75 8.37
N ARG A 23 -13.04 -2.43 8.54
CA ARG A 23 -14.30 -1.81 8.98
C ARG A 23 -14.61 -2.32 10.38
N MET A 24 -13.88 -1.83 11.38
CA MET A 24 -14.27 -2.06 12.76
C MET A 24 -15.57 -1.31 13.03
N PHE A 25 -16.57 -2.04 13.54
CA PHE A 25 -17.91 -1.57 13.91
C PHE A 25 -17.89 -0.64 15.14
N LEU A 26 -17.07 0.41 15.12
CA LEU A 26 -17.08 1.47 16.13
C LEU A 26 -17.00 2.82 15.41
N ASP A 27 -18.14 3.25 14.84
CA ASP A 27 -18.55 4.63 14.47
C ASP A 27 -17.56 5.62 13.82
N LYS A 28 -16.31 5.24 13.54
CA LYS A 28 -15.23 6.19 13.24
C LYS A 28 -14.34 5.63 12.14
N ILE A 29 -14.61 6.14 10.94
CA ILE A 29 -13.75 6.20 9.76
C ILE A 29 -13.24 4.84 9.23
N PRO A 30 -13.60 4.45 8.00
CA PRO A 30 -13.00 3.28 7.34
C PRO A 30 -11.48 3.45 7.18
N TYR A 31 -10.75 2.39 7.52
CA TYR A 31 -9.30 2.27 7.36
C TYR A 31 -8.97 1.34 6.20
N ILE A 32 -8.04 1.74 5.35
CA ILE A 32 -7.44 0.91 4.32
C ILE A 32 -5.99 0.70 4.73
N ILE A 33 -5.60 -0.56 4.92
CA ILE A 33 -4.23 -0.93 5.27
C ILE A 33 -3.60 -1.60 4.07
N ILE A 34 -2.39 -1.16 3.72
CA ILE A 34 -1.59 -1.73 2.65
C ILE A 34 -0.29 -2.28 3.24
N GLU A 35 -0.06 -3.56 3.03
CA GLU A 35 1.16 -4.26 3.48
C GLU A 35 2.20 -4.28 2.36
N MET A 36 3.18 -3.37 2.42
CA MET A 36 4.21 -3.21 1.38
C MET A 36 5.01 -4.48 1.07
N PRO A 37 5.37 -5.35 2.05
CA PRO A 37 6.09 -6.58 1.75
C PRO A 37 5.33 -7.56 0.84
N ARG A 38 4.00 -7.39 0.70
CA ARG A 38 3.18 -8.19 -0.22
C ARG A 38 3.12 -7.60 -1.64
N PHE A 39 3.61 -6.38 -1.83
CA PHE A 39 3.67 -5.73 -3.14
C PHE A 39 4.96 -6.16 -3.87
N ASN A 40 4.82 -7.15 -4.76
CA ASN A 40 5.94 -7.71 -5.55
C ASN A 40 5.78 -7.51 -7.06
N LYS A 41 4.87 -6.64 -7.49
CA LYS A 41 4.68 -6.34 -8.90
C LYS A 41 5.85 -5.52 -9.44
N THR A 42 6.30 -5.86 -10.63
CA THR A 42 7.30 -5.14 -11.43
C THR A 42 6.64 -4.07 -12.30
N GLU A 43 7.41 -3.16 -12.90
CA GLU A 43 6.91 -2.05 -13.74
C GLU A 43 5.94 -2.48 -14.85
N ILE A 44 6.16 -3.66 -15.41
CA ILE A 44 5.38 -4.23 -16.52
C ILE A 44 4.04 -4.79 -16.01
N GLU A 45 3.95 -5.12 -14.72
CA GLU A 45 2.77 -5.69 -14.06
C GLU A 45 1.88 -4.61 -13.41
N LEU A 46 2.22 -3.32 -13.58
CA LEU A 46 1.49 -2.19 -13.03
C LEU A 46 0.26 -1.83 -13.90
N GLU A 47 -0.81 -2.59 -13.73
CA GLU A 47 -2.05 -2.39 -14.48
C GLU A 47 -2.91 -1.25 -13.91
N SER A 48 -3.02 -1.16 -12.59
CA SER A 48 -3.90 -0.19 -11.93
C SER A 48 -3.17 1.06 -11.46
N HIS A 49 -3.93 2.14 -11.26
CA HIS A 49 -3.38 3.37 -10.67
C HIS A 49 -2.85 3.13 -9.25
N LEU A 50 -3.51 2.25 -8.50
CA LEU A 50 -3.04 1.82 -7.18
C LEU A 50 -1.67 1.14 -7.28
N ASP A 51 -1.47 0.22 -8.23
CA ASP A 51 -0.18 -0.45 -8.41
C ASP A 51 0.94 0.55 -8.69
N LYS A 52 0.68 1.56 -9.52
CA LYS A 52 1.66 2.62 -9.83
C LYS A 52 2.03 3.46 -8.61
N TRP A 53 1.05 3.83 -7.78
CA TRP A 53 1.31 4.54 -6.53
C TRP A 53 2.09 3.67 -5.53
N LEU A 54 1.75 2.39 -5.39
CA LEU A 54 2.46 1.49 -4.49
C LEU A 54 3.89 1.23 -4.95
N TYR A 55 4.11 1.08 -6.25
CA TYR A 55 5.44 1.00 -6.83
C TYR A 55 6.24 2.27 -6.55
N PHE A 56 5.64 3.44 -6.79
CA PHE A 56 6.26 4.72 -6.48
C PHE A 56 6.63 4.85 -4.99
N PHE A 57 5.74 4.49 -4.06
CA PHE A 57 6.03 4.52 -2.63
C PHE A 57 7.12 3.52 -2.22
N LYS A 58 7.18 2.35 -2.86
CA LYS A 58 8.22 1.34 -2.58
C LYS A 58 9.61 1.82 -3.01
N HIS A 59 9.70 2.51 -4.13
CA HIS A 59 10.95 3.06 -4.67
C HIS A 59 11.23 4.48 -4.19
N LEU A 60 10.37 5.05 -3.34
CA LEU A 60 10.50 6.44 -2.86
C LEU A 60 11.84 6.69 -2.16
N GLU A 61 12.38 5.67 -1.48
CA GLU A 61 13.70 5.74 -0.84
C GLU A 61 14.85 5.82 -1.83
N ASP A 62 14.67 5.30 -3.05
CA ASP A 62 15.66 5.36 -4.14
C ASP A 62 15.64 6.72 -4.87
N PHE A 63 14.58 7.51 -4.69
CA PHE A 63 14.48 8.85 -5.26
C PHE A 63 15.21 9.86 -4.36
N GLU A 64 16.45 10.20 -4.73
CA GLU A 64 17.23 11.26 -4.05
C GLU A 64 16.58 12.65 -4.17
N GLU A 65 15.72 12.88 -5.17
CA GLU A 65 14.97 14.11 -5.37
C GLU A 65 13.52 13.82 -5.77
N ILE A 66 12.58 14.62 -5.25
CA ILE A 66 11.18 14.59 -5.69
C ILE A 66 11.16 14.96 -7.18
N PRO A 67 10.71 14.09 -8.10
CA PRO A 67 10.68 14.40 -9.52
C PRO A 67 9.86 15.67 -9.74
N GLY A 68 10.44 16.69 -10.37
CA GLY A 68 9.84 18.02 -10.55
C GLY A 68 8.67 18.09 -11.54
N ILE A 69 7.86 17.04 -11.64
CA ILE A 69 6.75 16.87 -12.60
C ILE A 69 5.38 16.85 -11.88
N LEU A 70 5.28 17.38 -10.65
CA LEU A 70 3.99 17.71 -10.05
C LEU A 70 3.35 18.96 -10.70
#